data_AF-A0A6L8MQK5-F1
#
_entry.id   AF-A0A6L8MQK5-F1
#
_cell.length_a   1.000
_cell.length_b   1.000
_cell.length_c   1.000
_cell.angle_alpha   90.00
_cell.angle_beta   90.00
_cell.angle_gamma   90.00
#
_symmetry.space_group_name_H-M   'P 1'
#
loop_
_entity.id
_entity.type
_entity.pdbx_description
1 polymer ?
#
loop_
_entity_poly.entity_id
_entity_poly.type
_entity_poly.pdbx_seq_one_letter_code
_entity_poly.pdbx_strand_id
1 'polypeptide(L)'
;MNDAILVSISGEDFIYDENSPQTFVIKETDYLSISVRAEAVQLSAPIIRFEDYETPFELVMQSGGAQVYQTAVRTYLSECFGKVVARLYLDENVIPIVFDVLAKKTSAEQALKMIRYLAEVSPLLVKACLARSSTPFGNLPGEEIEPETLLTVAEGIISVLQSTRQELIANIRERLVPKRLPLRSTNKLTCEVDPVEVLSNLDALTPATGIGDVSLRGRNFDLGDIEVSAVQPTADVGENHILLGGLFSMRRGLLALVNQLSDFSSSTVNTPAGYESFTRLLLSVTAEGMLIRCHASLEAIEGFIDLFERKLGVTYMGELVPVMTPFVRSTRVYRALFTQLADWYSLGAPAIGKLQFMLKMKSLSKIYELFTFYHIFEEFSSTGWLVIDSTAHPEYGDFMTKTVVFSKNSEKITVQYEPIVEKLNTNTRHGDLIDVAHRHSAEHPYWTPDFVLKWETAEQHRYVILDAKYSTANSVRQYAIPAIYSKYYEGTAVFDARNGFASSANIVAVVAVYALEWNNPNYISKWESQGIFSNVPRIPAIGGMGLMTDNDALFRRCLNRILDLTRILAQPSLEGQVQSSTLV
;
A
#
# COMPACT_ATOMS: atom_id res chain seq x y z
N MET A 1 -12.25 -5.06 -36.80
CA MET A 1 -11.07 -4.52 -37.50
C MET A 1 -10.00 -5.58 -37.36
N ASN A 2 -9.40 -6.03 -38.47
CA ASN A 2 -8.36 -7.06 -38.45
C ASN A 2 -6.97 -6.39 -38.37
N ASP A 3 -6.77 -5.52 -37.38
CA ASP A 3 -5.45 -4.95 -37.17
C ASP A 3 -4.60 -6.01 -36.49
N ALA A 4 -3.49 -6.40 -37.14
CA ALA A 4 -2.59 -7.41 -36.62
C ALA A 4 -1.52 -6.73 -35.78
N ILE A 5 -1.48 -7.07 -34.49
CA ILE A 5 -0.45 -6.60 -33.56
C ILE A 5 0.63 -7.68 -33.47
N LEU A 6 1.86 -7.27 -33.74
CA LEU A 6 3.03 -8.14 -33.69
C LEU A 6 3.99 -7.62 -32.62
N VAL A 7 4.29 -8.47 -31.65
CA VAL A 7 5.20 -8.20 -30.55
C VAL A 7 6.50 -8.93 -30.84
N SER A 8 7.58 -8.19 -31.09
CA SER A 8 8.90 -8.75 -31.37
C SER A 8 9.78 -8.66 -30.13
N ILE A 9 10.22 -9.82 -29.60
CA ILE A 9 11.04 -9.95 -28.40
C ILE A 9 12.37 -10.58 -28.80
N SER A 10 13.47 -9.82 -28.68
CA SER A 10 14.83 -10.27 -28.99
C SER A 10 14.96 -10.92 -30.39
N GLY A 11 14.15 -10.47 -31.35
CA GLY A 11 14.14 -10.96 -32.74
C GLY A 11 13.15 -12.10 -33.02
N GLU A 12 12.39 -12.56 -32.03
CA GLU A 12 11.27 -13.49 -32.20
C GLU A 12 9.94 -12.76 -32.26
N ASP A 13 9.13 -13.03 -33.29
CA ASP A 13 7.87 -12.34 -33.54
C ASP A 13 6.67 -13.15 -33.06
N PHE A 14 5.83 -12.53 -32.25
CA PHE A 14 4.60 -13.11 -31.71
C PHE A 14 3.39 -12.33 -32.20
N ILE A 15 2.36 -13.04 -32.66
CA ILE A 15 1.08 -12.42 -33.04
C ILE A 15 0.21 -12.32 -31.78
N TYR A 16 -0.19 -11.10 -31.43
CA TYR A 16 -1.08 -10.86 -30.30
C TYR A 16 -2.54 -11.00 -30.74
N ASP A 17 -3.30 -11.84 -30.04
CA ASP A 17 -4.75 -12.03 -30.24
C ASP A 17 -5.52 -11.42 -29.08
N GLU A 18 -6.36 -10.43 -29.37
CA GLU A 18 -7.21 -9.75 -28.39
C GLU A 18 -8.22 -10.68 -27.73
N ASN A 19 -8.67 -11.74 -28.42
CA ASN A 19 -9.67 -12.67 -27.90
C ASN A 19 -9.08 -13.69 -26.93
N SER A 20 -7.75 -13.84 -26.93
CA SER A 20 -7.01 -14.73 -26.05
C SER A 20 -5.75 -14.02 -25.56
N PRO A 21 -5.87 -13.04 -24.64
CA PRO A 21 -4.75 -12.21 -24.21
C PRO A 21 -3.64 -13.08 -23.62
N GLN A 22 -2.51 -13.12 -24.31
CA GLN A 22 -1.33 -13.87 -23.89
C GLN A 22 -0.48 -13.03 -22.94
N THR A 23 0.14 -13.67 -21.96
CA THR A 23 1.17 -13.05 -21.12
C THR A 23 2.54 -13.42 -21.70
N PHE A 24 3.32 -12.42 -22.10
CA PHE A 24 4.66 -12.63 -22.65
C PHE A 24 5.70 -12.64 -21.53
N VAL A 25 6.46 -13.71 -21.37
CA VAL A 25 7.57 -13.77 -20.40
C VAL A 25 8.82 -13.20 -21.06
N ILE A 26 9.41 -12.17 -20.46
CA ILE A 26 10.53 -11.41 -21.02
C ILE A 26 11.59 -11.14 -19.93
N LYS A 27 12.86 -10.97 -20.30
CA LYS A 27 13.93 -10.53 -19.37
C LYS A 27 14.07 -9.02 -19.41
N GLU A 28 14.50 -8.39 -18.30
CA GLU A 28 14.79 -6.95 -18.25
C GLU A 28 15.80 -6.47 -19.33
N THR A 29 16.62 -7.36 -19.89
CA THR A 29 17.62 -7.05 -20.93
C THR A 29 17.14 -7.30 -22.35
N ASP A 30 15.97 -7.88 -22.54
CA ASP A 30 15.49 -8.23 -23.87
C ASP A 30 15.10 -6.96 -24.65
N TYR A 31 15.42 -6.96 -25.93
CA TYR A 31 15.05 -5.88 -26.83
C TYR A 31 13.62 -6.10 -27.30
N LEU A 32 12.79 -5.08 -27.17
CA LEU A 32 11.38 -5.14 -27.54
C LEU A 32 11.11 -4.17 -28.69
N SER A 33 10.30 -4.60 -29.65
CA SER A 33 9.62 -3.71 -30.58
C SER A 33 8.20 -4.20 -30.84
N ILE A 34 7.27 -3.27 -30.97
CA ILE A 34 5.88 -3.55 -31.27
C ILE A 34 5.57 -2.98 -32.63
N SER A 35 4.93 -3.80 -33.45
CA SER A 35 4.53 -3.48 -34.81
C SER A 35 3.01 -3.62 -34.93
N VAL A 36 2.37 -2.60 -35.48
CA VAL A 36 0.93 -2.59 -35.75
C VAL A 36 0.73 -2.52 -37.25
N ARG A 37 0.02 -3.51 -37.80
CA ARG A 37 -0.42 -3.49 -39.19
C ARG A 37 -1.88 -3.08 -39.25
N ALA A 38 -2.12 -1.88 -39.77
CA ALA A 38 -3.46 -1.37 -40.04
C ALA A 38 -3.86 -1.67 -41.50
N GLU A 39 -5.04 -2.28 -41.70
CA GLU A 39 -5.57 -2.58 -43.03
C GLU A 39 -6.21 -1.37 -43.73
N ALA A 40 -6.57 -0.34 -42.96
CA ALA A 40 -7.11 0.93 -43.46
C ALA A 40 -6.14 2.10 -43.18
N VAL A 41 -6.28 3.19 -43.94
CA VAL A 41 -5.52 4.43 -43.68
C VAL A 41 -5.96 5.01 -42.34
N GLN A 42 -5.08 4.98 -41.35
CA GLN A 42 -5.36 5.50 -40.00
C GLN A 42 -5.16 7.02 -39.97
N LEU A 43 -6.07 7.74 -39.31
CA LEU A 43 -6.02 9.22 -39.22
C LEU A 43 -4.89 9.72 -38.30
N SER A 44 -4.53 8.93 -37.29
CA SER A 44 -3.47 9.20 -36.32
C SER A 44 -2.50 8.03 -36.22
N ALA A 45 -1.21 8.34 -35.97
CA ALA A 45 -0.24 7.30 -35.67
C ALA A 45 -0.57 6.64 -34.32
N PRO A 46 -0.44 5.31 -34.20
CA PRO A 46 -0.66 4.62 -32.94
C PRO A 46 0.33 5.08 -31.87
N ILE A 47 -0.09 5.01 -30.61
CA ILE A 47 0.74 5.38 -29.46
C ILE A 47 0.77 4.20 -28.51
N ILE A 48 1.94 3.84 -27.99
CA ILE A 48 2.05 2.85 -26.92
C ILE A 48 2.63 3.47 -25.67
N ARG A 49 2.01 3.16 -24.54
CA ARG A 49 2.51 3.53 -23.22
C ARG A 49 2.96 2.28 -22.48
N PHE A 50 4.26 2.21 -22.19
CA PHE A 50 4.82 1.26 -21.25
C PHE A 50 4.75 1.91 -19.87
N GLU A 51 3.71 1.57 -19.10
CA GLU A 51 3.35 2.31 -17.88
C GLU A 51 3.18 3.82 -18.14
N ASP A 52 4.09 4.65 -17.62
CA ASP A 52 4.08 6.12 -17.77
C ASP A 52 4.94 6.61 -18.96
N TYR A 53 5.70 5.71 -19.62
CA TYR A 53 6.57 6.06 -20.74
C TYR A 53 5.84 5.92 -22.06
N GLU A 54 5.68 7.03 -22.78
CA GLU A 54 5.11 7.06 -24.12
C GLU A 54 6.18 6.86 -25.19
N THR A 55 5.95 5.88 -26.07
CA THR A 55 6.81 5.61 -27.22
C THR A 55 6.02 5.89 -28.51
N PRO A 56 6.49 6.81 -29.36
CA PRO A 56 5.86 7.02 -30.66
C PRO A 56 6.20 5.86 -31.60
N PHE A 57 5.27 5.56 -32.49
CA PHE A 57 5.53 4.65 -33.61
C PHE A 57 6.09 5.39 -34.82
N GLU A 58 7.02 4.75 -35.53
CA GLU A 58 7.52 5.21 -36.82
C GLU A 58 6.82 4.42 -37.95
N LEU A 59 6.42 5.10 -39.02
CA LEU A 59 5.84 4.45 -40.20
C LEU A 59 6.97 3.79 -41.01
N VAL A 60 6.98 2.46 -41.06
CA VAL A 60 8.05 1.68 -41.71
C VAL A 60 7.67 1.28 -43.14
N MET A 61 6.39 1.01 -43.39
CA MET A 61 5.95 0.56 -44.72
C MET A 61 4.54 1.07 -45.04
N GLN A 62 4.34 1.50 -46.29
CA GLN A 62 3.03 1.81 -46.85
C GLN A 62 2.93 1.18 -48.24
N SER A 63 2.08 0.16 -48.40
CA SER A 63 1.89 -0.51 -49.69
C SER A 63 0.46 -1.03 -49.81
N GLY A 64 -0.20 -0.73 -50.94
CA GLY A 64 -1.52 -1.28 -51.28
C GLY A 64 -2.67 -0.89 -50.34
N GLY A 65 -2.55 0.21 -49.58
CA GLY A 65 -3.57 0.66 -48.63
C GLY A 65 -3.33 0.24 -47.17
N ALA A 66 -2.40 -0.67 -46.92
CA ALA A 66 -1.97 -1.05 -45.57
C ALA A 66 -0.80 -0.19 -45.09
N GLN A 67 -0.84 0.20 -43.81
CA GLN A 67 0.23 0.93 -43.11
C GLN A 67 0.81 0.04 -42.00
N VAL A 68 2.15 -0.02 -41.94
CA VAL A 68 2.87 -0.74 -40.88
C VAL A 68 3.63 0.28 -40.04
N TYR A 69 3.22 0.38 -38.78
CA TYR A 69 3.83 1.21 -37.76
C TYR A 69 4.71 0.33 -36.87
N GLN A 70 5.92 0.78 -36.53
CA GLN A 70 6.82 0.06 -35.64
C GLN A 70 7.49 1.00 -34.63
N THR A 71 7.64 0.55 -33.39
CA THR A 71 8.44 1.26 -32.38
C THR A 71 9.93 0.98 -32.56
N ALA A 72 10.80 1.90 -32.17
CA ALA A 72 12.23 1.65 -32.11
C ALA A 72 12.57 0.40 -31.26
N VAL A 73 13.58 -0.37 -31.66
CA VAL A 73 14.03 -1.55 -30.90
C VAL A 73 14.81 -1.10 -29.66
N ARG A 74 14.25 -1.29 -28.46
CA ARG A 74 14.86 -0.84 -27.19
C ARG A 74 14.48 -1.75 -26.02
N THR A 75 15.21 -1.63 -24.91
CA THR A 75 14.90 -2.29 -23.65
C THR A 75 13.90 -1.46 -22.83
N TYR A 76 12.65 -1.36 -23.31
CA TYR A 76 11.59 -0.56 -22.68
C TYR A 76 11.28 -0.97 -21.23
N LEU A 77 11.49 -2.25 -20.90
CA LEU A 77 11.13 -2.85 -19.60
C LEU A 77 12.34 -3.07 -18.68
N SER A 78 13.47 -2.40 -18.94
CA SER A 78 14.72 -2.60 -18.19
C SER A 78 14.66 -2.19 -16.70
N GLU A 79 13.76 -1.28 -16.35
CA GLU A 79 13.51 -0.84 -14.98
C GLU A 79 12.20 -1.40 -14.40
N CYS A 80 11.56 -2.33 -15.13
CA CYS A 80 10.27 -2.90 -14.78
C CYS A 80 10.42 -4.37 -14.35
N PHE A 81 9.56 -4.84 -13.46
CA PHE A 81 9.65 -6.17 -12.86
C PHE A 81 8.27 -6.76 -12.62
N GLY A 82 8.13 -8.08 -12.78
CA GLY A 82 6.85 -8.76 -12.64
C GLY A 82 5.89 -8.42 -13.77
N LYS A 83 4.57 -8.45 -13.48
CA LYS A 83 3.55 -8.22 -14.51
C LYS A 83 3.38 -6.73 -14.82
N VAL A 84 3.72 -6.36 -16.05
CA VAL A 84 3.65 -4.99 -16.60
C VAL A 84 2.57 -4.95 -17.68
N VAL A 85 1.79 -3.86 -17.73
CA VAL A 85 0.76 -3.69 -18.76
C VAL A 85 1.13 -2.54 -19.68
N ALA A 86 1.50 -2.87 -20.92
CA ALA A 86 1.64 -1.87 -21.98
C ALA A 86 0.25 -1.57 -22.57
N ARG A 87 -0.08 -0.28 -22.71
CA ARG A 87 -1.36 0.17 -23.27
C ARG A 87 -1.12 0.69 -24.67
N LEU A 88 -1.62 -0.02 -25.66
CA LEU A 88 -1.62 0.41 -27.06
C LEU A 88 -2.90 1.19 -27.33
N TYR A 89 -2.76 2.43 -27.79
CA TYR A 89 -3.84 3.31 -28.17
C TYR A 89 -3.96 3.30 -29.70
N LEU A 90 -5.07 2.73 -30.18
CA LEU A 90 -5.47 2.73 -31.59
C LEU A 90 -6.76 3.54 -31.70
N ASP A 91 -6.63 4.81 -32.11
CA ASP A 91 -7.74 5.77 -32.14
C ASP A 91 -8.47 5.86 -30.78
N GLU A 92 -9.72 5.41 -30.66
CA GLU A 92 -10.47 5.40 -29.39
C GLU A 92 -10.32 4.10 -28.58
N ASN A 93 -9.67 3.07 -29.13
CA ASN A 93 -9.53 1.77 -28.48
C ASN A 93 -8.21 1.66 -27.70
N VAL A 94 -8.28 1.09 -26.49
CA VAL A 94 -7.11 0.81 -25.63
C VAL A 94 -6.94 -0.69 -25.50
N ILE A 95 -5.82 -1.20 -26.02
CA ILE A 95 -5.50 -2.62 -26.03
C ILE A 95 -4.40 -2.90 -24.98
N PRO A 96 -4.67 -3.72 -23.94
CA PRO A 96 -3.70 -4.04 -22.90
C PRO A 96 -2.84 -5.25 -23.27
N ILE A 97 -1.53 -5.04 -23.45
CA ILE A 97 -0.55 -6.11 -23.67
C ILE A 97 0.18 -6.39 -22.34
N VAL A 98 0.18 -7.65 -21.89
CA VAL A 98 0.73 -8.04 -20.59
C VAL A 98 2.08 -8.73 -20.76
N PHE A 99 3.09 -8.23 -20.04
CA PHE A 99 4.44 -8.79 -19.99
C PHE A 99 4.75 -9.25 -18.56
N ASP A 100 5.34 -10.43 -18.37
CA ASP A 100 5.94 -10.87 -17.11
C ASP A 100 7.46 -10.72 -17.21
N VAL A 101 8.01 -9.68 -16.56
CA VAL A 101 9.40 -9.28 -16.67
C VAL A 101 10.24 -9.94 -15.58
N LEU A 102 11.19 -10.77 -16.00
CA LEU A 102 12.18 -11.41 -15.16
C LEU A 102 13.35 -10.46 -14.87
N ALA A 103 13.61 -10.23 -13.59
CA ALA A 103 14.67 -9.37 -13.09
C ALA A 103 16.03 -10.09 -13.11
N LYS A 104 17.14 -9.38 -13.31
CA LYS A 104 18.45 -9.92 -12.91
C LYS A 104 18.48 -10.09 -11.40
N LYS A 105 19.16 -11.15 -10.91
CA LYS A 105 19.32 -11.39 -9.46
C LYS A 105 19.84 -10.17 -8.71
N THR A 106 20.81 -9.45 -9.25
CA THR A 106 21.34 -8.21 -8.64
C THR A 106 20.29 -7.11 -8.54
N SER A 107 19.50 -6.88 -9.60
CA SER A 107 18.42 -5.88 -9.60
C SER A 107 17.34 -6.24 -8.59
N ALA A 108 17.02 -7.54 -8.52
CA ALA A 108 15.99 -8.08 -7.63
C ALA A 108 16.42 -8.00 -6.15
N GLU A 109 17.67 -8.32 -5.83
CA GLU A 109 18.26 -8.17 -4.50
C GLU A 109 18.25 -6.70 -4.05
N GLN A 110 18.62 -5.77 -4.94
CA GLN A 110 18.59 -4.33 -4.63
C GLN A 110 17.17 -3.82 -4.37
N ALA A 111 16.21 -4.21 -5.21
CA ALA A 111 14.80 -3.92 -5.00
C ALA A 111 14.31 -4.44 -3.63
N LEU A 112 14.69 -5.68 -3.29
CA LEU A 112 14.33 -6.31 -2.03
C LEU A 112 14.85 -5.54 -0.81
N LYS A 113 16.10 -5.07 -0.85
CA LYS A 113 16.69 -4.26 0.22
C LYS A 113 15.92 -2.96 0.43
N MET A 114 15.58 -2.25 -0.65
CA MET A 114 14.80 -1.02 -0.57
C MET A 114 13.40 -1.26 0.01
N ILE A 115 12.72 -2.34 -0.40
CA ILE A 115 11.38 -2.67 0.09
C ILE A 115 11.40 -3.05 1.56
N ARG A 116 12.39 -3.82 2.00
CA ARG A 116 12.56 -4.16 3.42
C ARG A 116 12.77 -2.92 4.26
N TYR A 117 13.63 -2.01 3.81
CA TYR A 117 13.80 -0.71 4.47
C TYR A 117 12.48 0.07 4.54
N LEU A 118 11.74 0.19 3.43
CA LEU A 118 10.45 0.88 3.43
C LEU A 118 9.42 0.20 4.34
N ALA A 119 9.44 -1.13 4.44
CA ALA A 119 8.57 -1.90 5.32
C ALA A 119 8.88 -1.66 6.81
N GLU A 120 10.16 -1.51 7.16
CA GLU A 120 10.60 -1.17 8.52
C GLU A 120 10.19 0.25 8.92
N VAL A 121 10.30 1.21 7.99
CA VAL A 121 9.92 2.61 8.24
C VAL A 121 8.40 2.77 8.36
N SER A 122 7.64 2.18 7.46
CA SER A 122 6.18 2.16 7.54
C SER A 122 5.59 0.97 6.76
N PRO A 123 4.95 0.00 7.44
CA PRO A 123 4.26 -1.12 6.79
C PRO A 123 3.17 -0.67 5.79
N LEU A 124 2.64 0.54 5.99
CA LEU A 124 1.63 1.16 5.14
C LEU A 124 2.20 1.60 3.77
N LEU A 125 3.50 1.89 3.66
CA LEU A 125 4.14 2.24 2.39
C LEU A 125 4.25 1.06 1.46
N VAL A 126 4.51 -0.13 1.99
CA VAL A 126 4.46 -1.36 1.21
C VAL A 126 3.06 -1.48 0.61
N LYS A 127 2.00 -1.29 1.40
CA LYS A 127 0.63 -1.27 0.86
C LYS A 127 0.46 -0.23 -0.25
N ALA A 128 0.96 0.99 -0.11
CA ALA A 128 0.90 2.01 -1.16
C ALA A 128 1.67 1.64 -2.44
N CYS A 129 2.85 1.01 -2.30
CA CYS A 129 3.64 0.48 -3.42
C CYS A 129 2.94 -0.71 -4.12
N LEU A 130 2.10 -1.45 -3.39
CA LEU A 130 1.40 -2.64 -3.87
C LEU A 130 -0.07 -2.40 -4.25
N ALA A 131 -0.69 -1.26 -3.89
CA ALA A 131 -2.13 -1.07 -4.00
C ALA A 131 -2.60 -0.52 -5.35
N ARG A 132 -1.71 -0.02 -6.23
CA ARG A 132 -2.16 0.65 -7.47
C ARG A 132 -2.25 -0.28 -8.67
N SER A 133 -3.32 -1.05 -8.71
CA SER A 133 -4.08 -1.21 -9.97
C SER A 133 -5.57 -1.47 -9.72
N SER A 134 -6.25 -0.60 -9.00
CA SER A 134 -7.71 -0.51 -9.08
C SER A 134 -8.11 0.31 -10.32
N THR A 135 -7.95 -0.28 -11.50
CA THR A 135 -9.09 -0.13 -12.42
C THR A 135 -10.27 -0.78 -11.71
N PRO A 136 -11.45 -0.14 -11.64
CA PRO A 136 -12.64 -0.72 -11.06
C PRO A 136 -13.15 -1.80 -12.03
N PHE A 137 -12.43 -2.92 -12.14
CA PHE A 137 -13.09 -4.16 -12.48
C PHE A 137 -13.90 -4.49 -11.23
N GLY A 138 -15.17 -4.08 -11.29
CA GLY A 138 -16.10 -4.23 -10.18
C GLY A 138 -16.00 -5.64 -9.61
N ASN A 139 -15.93 -5.73 -8.29
CA ASN A 139 -16.11 -6.99 -7.58
C ASN A 139 -17.48 -7.56 -7.98
N LEU A 140 -17.50 -8.40 -8.99
CA LEU A 140 -18.66 -9.24 -9.29
C LEU A 140 -18.76 -10.25 -8.14
N PRO A 141 -19.95 -10.42 -7.54
CA PRO A 141 -20.13 -11.37 -6.45
C PRO A 141 -19.76 -12.79 -6.93
N GLY A 142 -18.80 -13.42 -6.24
CA GLY A 142 -18.29 -14.76 -6.56
C GLY A 142 -16.87 -14.81 -7.16
N GLU A 143 -16.20 -13.67 -7.34
CA GLU A 143 -14.80 -13.64 -7.79
C GLU A 143 -13.78 -13.86 -6.66
N GLU A 144 -12.60 -14.38 -7.03
CA GLU A 144 -11.45 -14.53 -6.14
C GLU A 144 -10.94 -13.18 -5.61
N ILE A 145 -10.55 -13.14 -4.32
CA ILE A 145 -10.25 -11.91 -3.55
C ILE A 145 -8.79 -11.80 -3.11
N GLU A 146 -8.34 -10.55 -2.95
CA GLU A 146 -7.02 -10.21 -2.42
C GLU A 146 -6.82 -10.71 -0.97
N PRO A 147 -5.72 -11.43 -0.70
CA PRO A 147 -5.38 -11.90 0.65
C PRO A 147 -5.33 -10.84 1.76
N GLU A 148 -4.79 -9.65 1.49
CA GLU A 148 -4.74 -8.56 2.48
C GLU A 148 -6.13 -8.03 2.84
N THR A 149 -7.03 -7.93 1.85
CA THR A 149 -8.42 -7.53 2.08
C THR A 149 -9.14 -8.58 2.93
N LEU A 150 -8.99 -9.86 2.61
CA LEU A 150 -9.55 -10.97 3.39
C LEU A 150 -9.06 -10.92 4.86
N LEU A 151 -7.75 -10.76 5.06
CA LEU A 151 -7.13 -10.68 6.39
C LEU A 151 -7.61 -9.45 7.16
N THR A 152 -7.70 -8.28 6.51
CA THR A 152 -8.15 -7.04 7.15
C THR A 152 -9.62 -7.11 7.58
N VAL A 153 -10.50 -7.71 6.78
CA VAL A 153 -11.90 -7.91 7.17
C VAL A 153 -12.00 -8.87 8.36
N ALA A 154 -11.24 -9.98 8.35
CA ALA A 154 -11.19 -10.91 9.47
C ALA A 154 -10.71 -10.24 10.77
N GLU A 155 -9.61 -9.47 10.70
CA GLU A 155 -9.09 -8.69 11.83
C GLU A 155 -10.10 -7.66 12.34
N GLY A 156 -10.84 -7.01 11.44
CA GLY A 156 -11.93 -6.09 11.79
C GLY A 156 -13.01 -6.77 12.63
N ILE A 157 -13.48 -7.95 12.19
CA ILE A 157 -14.50 -8.72 12.93
C ILE A 157 -13.95 -9.20 14.29
N ILE A 158 -12.72 -9.69 14.33
CA ILE A 158 -12.07 -10.13 15.57
C ILE A 158 -11.93 -8.97 16.56
N SER A 159 -11.54 -7.78 16.08
CA SER A 159 -11.42 -6.57 16.90
C SER A 159 -12.77 -6.14 17.50
N VAL A 160 -13.86 -6.23 16.73
CA VAL A 160 -15.22 -6.01 17.27
C VAL A 160 -15.58 -7.06 18.31
N LEU A 161 -15.33 -8.34 18.05
CA LEU A 161 -15.59 -9.42 19.02
C LEU A 161 -14.79 -9.22 20.32
N GLN A 162 -13.52 -8.82 20.23
CA GLN A 162 -12.68 -8.56 21.40
C GLN A 162 -13.16 -7.34 22.19
N SER A 163 -13.45 -6.22 21.52
CA SER A 163 -13.90 -4.99 22.19
C SER A 163 -15.29 -5.13 22.82
N THR A 164 -16.19 -5.91 22.21
CA THR A 164 -17.56 -6.13 22.71
C THR A 164 -17.73 -7.41 23.52
N ARG A 165 -16.64 -8.11 23.86
CA ARG A 165 -16.69 -9.45 24.48
C ARG A 165 -17.58 -9.52 25.74
N GLN A 166 -17.43 -8.56 26.64
CA GLN A 166 -18.21 -8.53 27.88
C GLN A 166 -19.70 -8.26 27.62
N GLU A 167 -19.98 -7.33 26.70
CA GLU A 167 -21.35 -6.98 26.30
C GLU A 167 -22.04 -8.15 25.58
N LEU A 168 -21.30 -8.90 24.76
CA LEU A 168 -21.79 -10.11 24.08
C LEU A 168 -22.17 -11.20 25.08
N ILE A 169 -21.34 -11.47 26.09
CA ILE A 169 -21.63 -12.48 27.12
C ILE A 169 -22.83 -12.06 27.97
N ALA A 170 -22.95 -10.76 28.30
CA ALA A 170 -24.06 -10.25 29.10
C ALA A 170 -25.40 -10.26 28.34
N ASN A 171 -25.38 -10.02 27.03
CA ASN A 171 -26.58 -9.91 26.20
C ASN A 171 -26.72 -11.08 25.22
N ILE A 172 -26.15 -12.24 25.55
CA ILE A 172 -26.23 -13.40 24.68
C ILE A 172 -27.70 -13.82 24.50
N ARG A 173 -28.09 -14.16 23.28
CA ARG A 173 -29.45 -14.61 23.03
C ARG A 173 -29.65 -15.99 23.66
N GLU A 174 -30.59 -16.06 24.60
CA GLU A 174 -31.03 -17.31 25.20
C GLU A 174 -32.49 -17.61 24.83
N ARG A 175 -32.79 -18.91 24.73
CA ARG A 175 -34.14 -19.45 24.62
C ARG A 175 -34.39 -20.38 25.80
N LEU A 176 -35.60 -20.31 26.33
CA LEU A 176 -36.08 -21.19 27.38
C LEU A 176 -36.54 -22.53 26.79
N VAL A 177 -35.98 -23.64 27.27
CA VAL A 177 -36.30 -25.01 26.81
C VAL A 177 -36.68 -25.88 28.02
N PRO A 178 -37.75 -26.68 27.93
CA PRO A 178 -38.15 -27.59 29.00
C PRO A 178 -37.14 -28.75 29.13
N LYS A 179 -36.69 -29.00 30.35
CA LYS A 179 -35.78 -30.09 30.71
C LYS A 179 -36.29 -30.76 31.99
N ARG A 180 -36.26 -32.10 32.00
CA ARG A 180 -36.56 -32.89 33.19
C ARG A 180 -35.40 -32.76 34.17
N LEU A 181 -35.66 -32.26 35.37
CA LEU A 181 -34.67 -32.07 36.41
C LEU A 181 -35.20 -32.58 37.75
N PRO A 182 -34.33 -33.06 38.64
CA PRO A 182 -34.73 -33.39 40.00
C PRO A 182 -35.30 -32.15 40.71
N LEU A 183 -36.39 -32.31 41.45
CA LEU A 183 -37.04 -31.24 42.22
C LEU A 183 -36.08 -30.49 43.15
N ARG A 184 -35.09 -31.19 43.73
CA ARG A 184 -34.05 -30.56 44.58
C ARG A 184 -33.15 -29.56 43.84
N SER A 185 -33.00 -29.72 42.53
CA SER A 185 -32.10 -28.93 41.68
C SER A 185 -32.81 -27.75 41.01
N THR A 186 -34.10 -27.59 41.27
CA THR A 186 -34.94 -26.54 40.68
C THR A 186 -35.30 -25.50 41.72
N ASN A 187 -35.46 -24.25 41.26
CA ASN A 187 -35.83 -23.16 42.13
C ASN A 187 -37.33 -23.28 42.46
N LYS A 188 -37.68 -23.47 43.74
CA LYS A 188 -39.06 -23.73 44.19
C LYS A 188 -40.07 -22.64 43.78
N LEU A 189 -39.59 -21.44 43.43
CA LEU A 189 -40.41 -20.30 42.99
C LEU A 189 -40.83 -20.35 41.51
N THR A 190 -40.16 -21.13 40.67
CA THR A 190 -40.39 -21.20 39.21
C THR A 190 -40.80 -22.59 38.73
N CYS A 191 -41.01 -23.52 39.66
CA CYS A 191 -41.39 -24.89 39.38
C CYS A 191 -42.87 -25.09 39.72
N GLU A 192 -43.71 -25.31 38.71
CA GLU A 192 -45.04 -25.86 38.92
C GLU A 192 -44.93 -27.39 38.94
N VAL A 193 -45.22 -28.00 40.08
CA VAL A 193 -45.25 -29.46 40.21
C VAL A 193 -46.62 -29.94 39.74
N ASP A 194 -46.67 -30.58 38.57
CA ASP A 194 -47.90 -31.19 38.06
C ASP A 194 -48.25 -32.41 38.93
N PRO A 195 -49.49 -32.51 39.46
CA PRO A 195 -49.96 -33.69 40.19
C PRO A 195 -49.73 -35.02 39.44
N VAL A 196 -49.75 -35.02 38.11
CA VAL A 196 -49.45 -36.21 37.30
C VAL A 196 -47.99 -36.67 37.48
N GLU A 197 -47.05 -35.74 37.63
CA GLU A 197 -45.61 -36.04 37.84
C GLU A 197 -45.37 -36.66 39.22
N VAL A 198 -46.17 -36.29 40.21
CA VAL A 198 -46.15 -36.91 41.55
C VAL A 198 -46.75 -38.32 41.50
N LEU A 199 -47.85 -38.49 40.78
CA LEU A 199 -48.52 -39.79 40.62
C LEU A 199 -47.71 -40.79 39.80
N SER A 200 -46.87 -40.32 38.86
CA SER A 200 -45.99 -41.18 38.09
C SER A 200 -44.74 -41.63 38.86
N ASN A 201 -44.39 -40.95 39.95
CA ASN A 201 -43.17 -41.18 40.74
C ASN A 201 -43.49 -41.42 42.23
N LEU A 202 -44.48 -42.29 42.51
CA LEU A 202 -44.91 -42.63 43.88
C LEU A 202 -43.83 -43.36 44.69
N ASP A 203 -42.90 -44.03 44.01
CA ASP A 203 -41.75 -44.72 44.58
C ASP A 203 -40.67 -43.76 45.11
N ALA A 204 -40.62 -42.53 44.61
CA ALA A 204 -39.70 -41.48 45.06
C ALA A 204 -40.20 -40.70 46.30
N LEU A 205 -41.38 -41.04 46.83
CA LEU A 205 -41.95 -40.40 48.03
C LEU A 205 -41.32 -40.95 49.32
N THR A 206 -40.93 -40.05 50.22
CA THR A 206 -40.34 -40.43 51.52
C THR A 206 -41.31 -40.12 52.67
N PRO A 207 -41.42 -40.96 53.70
CA PRO A 207 -42.35 -40.70 54.81
C PRO A 207 -41.97 -39.43 55.58
N ALA A 208 -42.90 -38.49 55.70
CA ALA A 208 -42.69 -37.24 56.43
C ALA A 208 -43.01 -37.41 57.92
N THR A 209 -42.23 -36.76 58.80
CA THR A 209 -42.44 -36.78 60.26
C THR A 209 -43.40 -35.68 60.76
N GLY A 210 -44.14 -35.04 59.85
CA GLY A 210 -45.05 -33.92 60.16
C GLY A 210 -46.05 -33.62 59.03
N ILE A 211 -46.32 -32.34 58.77
CA ILE A 211 -47.07 -31.88 57.58
C ILE A 211 -46.11 -31.98 56.39
N GLY A 212 -46.24 -33.02 55.59
CA GLY A 212 -45.44 -33.23 54.38
C GLY A 212 -46.04 -32.57 53.15
N ASP A 213 -45.32 -32.65 52.03
CA ASP A 213 -45.73 -32.07 50.74
C ASP A 213 -46.98 -32.74 50.14
N VAL A 214 -47.18 -34.05 50.39
CA VAL A 214 -48.30 -34.84 49.85
C VAL A 214 -48.93 -35.70 50.94
N SER A 215 -50.27 -35.74 51.01
CA SER A 215 -51.00 -36.63 51.91
C SER A 215 -51.71 -37.75 51.14
N LEU A 216 -51.34 -39.00 51.41
CA LEU A 216 -51.92 -40.19 50.77
C LEU A 216 -52.48 -41.12 51.85
N ARG A 217 -53.80 -41.35 51.83
CA ARG A 217 -54.50 -42.27 52.74
C ARG A 217 -54.22 -42.01 54.23
N GLY A 218 -54.09 -40.74 54.62
CA GLY A 218 -53.86 -40.33 56.02
C GLY A 218 -52.41 -40.45 56.49
N ARG A 219 -51.45 -40.71 55.59
CA ARG A 219 -50.01 -40.60 55.84
C ARG A 219 -49.43 -39.47 55.01
N ASN A 220 -48.49 -38.74 55.59
CA ASN A 220 -47.83 -37.61 54.92
C ASN A 220 -46.47 -38.04 54.37
N PHE A 221 -46.14 -37.54 53.18
CA PHE A 221 -44.92 -37.84 52.45
C PHE A 221 -44.28 -36.55 51.96
N ASP A 222 -42.95 -36.53 51.94
CA ASP A 222 -42.14 -35.45 51.36
C ASP A 222 -41.74 -35.83 49.93
N LEU A 223 -41.78 -34.84 49.03
CA LEU A 223 -41.38 -35.03 47.63
C LEU A 223 -39.85 -35.17 47.56
N GLY A 224 -39.38 -36.35 47.16
CA GLY A 224 -37.96 -36.65 46.99
C GLY A 224 -37.39 -36.19 45.65
N ASP A 225 -36.50 -37.01 45.07
CA ASP A 225 -35.89 -36.78 43.74
C ASP A 225 -36.88 -37.06 42.59
N ILE A 226 -37.99 -36.32 42.55
CA ILE A 226 -38.95 -36.43 41.45
C ILE A 226 -38.46 -35.57 40.28
N GLU A 227 -38.52 -36.11 39.06
CA GLU A 227 -38.16 -35.39 37.85
C GLU A 227 -39.30 -34.47 37.39
N VAL A 228 -39.13 -33.18 37.65
CA VAL A 228 -40.08 -32.14 37.25
C VAL A 228 -39.67 -31.48 35.94
N SER A 229 -40.68 -31.06 35.16
CA SER A 229 -40.47 -30.29 33.94
C SER A 229 -40.09 -28.85 34.28
N ALA A 230 -38.80 -28.53 34.26
CA ALA A 230 -38.31 -27.18 34.53
C ALA A 230 -37.77 -26.54 33.25
N VAL A 231 -37.96 -25.22 33.14
CA VAL A 231 -37.51 -24.47 31.98
C VAL A 231 -36.11 -23.94 32.23
N GLN A 232 -35.13 -24.33 31.41
CA GLN A 232 -33.75 -23.83 31.49
C GLN A 232 -33.42 -22.92 30.30
N PRO A 233 -32.68 -21.83 30.53
CA PRO A 233 -32.12 -21.05 29.43
C PRO A 233 -31.05 -21.85 28.70
N THR A 234 -31.08 -21.78 27.37
CA THR A 234 -30.01 -22.26 26.50
C THR A 234 -29.62 -21.17 25.51
N ALA A 235 -28.33 -20.97 25.32
CA ALA A 235 -27.78 -20.10 24.28
C ALA A 235 -27.73 -20.78 22.90
N ASP A 236 -28.19 -22.03 22.78
CA ASP A 236 -28.23 -22.79 21.53
C ASP A 236 -29.41 -22.32 20.65
N VAL A 237 -29.20 -21.18 19.99
CA VAL A 237 -30.19 -20.46 19.17
C VAL A 237 -29.59 -20.07 17.83
N GLY A 238 -30.46 -19.85 16.83
CA GLY A 238 -30.05 -19.57 15.45
C GLY A 238 -29.10 -18.38 15.32
N GLU A 239 -29.32 -17.29 16.07
CA GLU A 239 -28.41 -16.14 16.04
C GLU A 239 -26.99 -16.49 16.50
N ASN A 240 -26.85 -17.38 17.48
CA ASN A 240 -25.54 -17.79 18.00
C ASN A 240 -24.91 -18.85 17.10
N HIS A 241 -25.71 -19.69 16.45
CA HIS A 241 -25.24 -20.60 15.39
C HIS A 241 -24.62 -19.84 14.23
N ILE A 242 -25.21 -18.71 13.83
CA ILE A 242 -24.65 -17.83 12.77
C ILE A 242 -23.29 -17.27 13.18
N LEU A 243 -23.16 -16.76 14.41
CA LEU A 243 -21.87 -16.23 14.90
C LEU A 243 -20.79 -17.32 14.94
N LEU A 244 -21.14 -18.51 15.45
CA LEU A 244 -20.24 -19.66 15.48
C LEU A 244 -19.88 -20.12 14.05
N GLY A 245 -20.86 -20.17 13.15
CA GLY A 245 -20.67 -20.47 11.74
C GLY A 245 -19.71 -19.50 11.05
N GLY A 246 -19.86 -18.21 11.33
CA GLY A 246 -18.96 -17.16 10.87
C GLY A 246 -17.50 -17.38 11.31
N LEU A 247 -17.29 -17.75 12.59
CA LEU A 247 -15.95 -18.08 13.12
C LEU A 247 -15.30 -19.26 12.40
N PHE A 248 -16.05 -20.33 12.15
CA PHE A 248 -15.55 -21.48 11.38
C PHE A 248 -15.24 -21.13 9.92
N SER A 249 -16.08 -20.30 9.30
CA SER A 249 -15.86 -19.80 7.94
C SER A 249 -14.57 -18.99 7.84
N MET A 250 -14.36 -18.05 8.79
CA MET A 250 -13.13 -17.27 8.89
C MET A 250 -11.90 -18.15 9.12
N ARG A 251 -11.99 -19.13 10.03
CA ARG A 251 -10.91 -20.10 10.26
C ARG A 251 -10.53 -20.84 8.98
N ARG A 252 -11.51 -21.32 8.21
CA ARG A 252 -11.26 -22.01 6.94
C ARG A 252 -10.61 -21.09 5.91
N GLY A 253 -11.10 -19.86 5.77
CA GLY A 253 -10.55 -18.87 4.85
C GLY A 253 -9.09 -18.53 5.16
N LEU A 254 -8.76 -18.30 6.44
CA LEU A 254 -7.40 -18.01 6.88
C LEU A 254 -6.47 -19.22 6.76
N LEU A 255 -6.93 -20.44 7.06
CA LEU A 255 -6.13 -21.66 6.86
C LEU A 255 -5.84 -21.90 5.37
N ALA A 256 -6.82 -21.67 4.49
CA ALA A 256 -6.60 -21.75 3.05
C ALA A 256 -5.53 -20.73 2.60
N LEU A 257 -5.57 -19.52 3.13
CA LEU A 257 -4.56 -18.50 2.85
C LEU A 257 -3.16 -18.91 3.35
N VAL A 258 -3.05 -19.42 4.58
CA VAL A 258 -1.77 -19.90 5.14
C VAL A 258 -1.17 -21.01 4.29
N ASN A 259 -1.98 -21.97 3.85
CA ASN A 259 -1.53 -23.06 2.98
C ASN A 259 -1.05 -22.52 1.63
N GLN A 260 -1.82 -21.64 0.99
CA GLN A 260 -1.43 -21.05 -0.29
C GLN A 260 -0.11 -20.25 -0.17
N LEU A 261 0.08 -19.47 0.90
CA LEU A 261 1.31 -18.71 1.15
C LEU A 261 2.52 -19.65 1.38
N SER A 262 2.30 -20.73 2.13
CA SER A 262 3.32 -21.74 2.44
C SER A 262 3.74 -22.52 1.19
N ASP A 263 2.79 -23.00 0.40
CA ASP A 263 3.03 -23.75 -0.84
C ASP A 263 3.82 -22.91 -1.84
N PHE A 264 3.47 -21.63 -1.99
CA PHE A 264 4.16 -20.72 -2.91
C PHE A 264 5.62 -20.48 -2.51
N SER A 265 5.91 -20.37 -1.20
CA SER A 265 7.28 -20.22 -0.71
C SER A 265 8.17 -21.41 -1.11
N SER A 266 7.60 -22.62 -1.12
CA SER A 266 8.27 -23.88 -1.44
C SER A 266 8.41 -24.16 -2.94
N SER A 267 7.55 -23.56 -3.78
CA SER A 267 7.53 -23.81 -5.22
C SER A 267 8.78 -23.23 -5.93
N THR A 268 9.69 -24.12 -6.36
CA THR A 268 10.82 -23.75 -7.23
C THR A 268 10.33 -23.66 -8.67
N VAL A 269 9.93 -22.46 -9.10
CA VAL A 269 9.74 -22.20 -10.54
C VAL A 269 11.12 -22.25 -11.22
N ASN A 270 11.22 -22.97 -12.33
CA ASN A 270 12.43 -23.02 -13.18
C ASN A 270 12.64 -21.65 -13.83
N THR A 271 13.24 -20.70 -13.11
CA THR A 271 13.69 -19.44 -13.72
C THR A 271 15.02 -19.64 -14.45
N PRO A 272 15.25 -18.95 -15.59
CA PRO A 272 16.53 -18.98 -16.29
C PRO A 272 17.69 -18.60 -15.36
N ALA A 273 18.86 -19.24 -15.54
CA ALA A 273 20.04 -18.98 -14.72
C ALA A 273 20.41 -17.48 -14.74
N GLY A 274 20.49 -16.86 -13.56
CA GLY A 274 20.80 -15.43 -13.39
C GLY A 274 19.59 -14.49 -13.31
N TYR A 275 18.37 -15.00 -13.52
CA TYR A 275 17.12 -14.24 -13.43
C TYR A 275 16.17 -14.79 -12.36
N GLU A 276 15.33 -13.91 -11.82
CA GLU A 276 14.38 -14.25 -10.77
C GLU A 276 13.03 -13.53 -10.96
N SER A 277 11.94 -14.19 -10.55
CA SER A 277 10.62 -13.58 -10.52
C SER A 277 10.50 -12.68 -9.29
N PHE A 278 10.39 -11.38 -9.53
CA PHE A 278 10.28 -10.40 -8.47
C PHE A 278 9.02 -10.57 -7.62
N THR A 279 7.90 -10.97 -8.23
CA THR A 279 6.66 -11.31 -7.52
C THR A 279 6.91 -12.32 -6.40
N ARG A 280 7.79 -13.30 -6.62
CA ARG A 280 8.15 -14.30 -5.61
C ARG A 280 8.97 -13.70 -4.47
N LEU A 281 9.93 -12.84 -4.78
CA LEU A 281 10.75 -12.15 -3.78
C LEU A 281 9.93 -11.18 -2.93
N LEU A 282 8.97 -10.49 -3.53
CA LEU A 282 8.08 -9.58 -2.84
C LEU A 282 7.06 -10.32 -1.98
N LEU A 283 6.52 -11.43 -2.49
CA LEU A 283 5.68 -12.31 -1.69
C LEU A 283 6.48 -12.91 -0.54
N SER A 284 7.76 -13.27 -0.70
CA SER A 284 8.54 -13.80 0.44
C SER A 284 8.71 -12.78 1.57
N VAL A 285 8.86 -11.49 1.26
CA VAL A 285 8.94 -10.42 2.27
C VAL A 285 7.59 -10.11 2.91
N THR A 286 6.51 -10.11 2.12
CA THR A 286 5.17 -9.77 2.64
C THR A 286 4.46 -10.98 3.27
N ALA A 287 4.78 -12.20 2.83
CA ALA A 287 4.18 -13.44 3.34
C ALA A 287 4.53 -13.67 4.79
N GLU A 288 5.76 -13.37 5.23
CA GLU A 288 6.13 -13.55 6.64
C GLU A 288 5.24 -12.69 7.56
N GLY A 289 5.08 -11.41 7.23
CA GLY A 289 4.19 -10.50 7.97
C GLY A 289 2.72 -10.92 7.91
N MET A 290 2.23 -11.33 6.73
CA MET A 290 0.88 -11.85 6.56
C MET A 290 0.64 -13.15 7.35
N LEU A 291 1.62 -14.06 7.38
CA LEU A 291 1.54 -15.33 8.12
C LEU A 291 1.48 -15.09 9.62
N ILE A 292 2.30 -14.19 10.16
CA ILE A 292 2.26 -13.81 11.58
C ILE A 292 0.86 -13.29 11.95
N ARG A 293 0.30 -12.38 11.15
CA ARG A 293 -1.06 -11.83 11.36
C ARG A 293 -2.15 -12.90 11.22
N CYS A 294 -2.02 -13.81 10.24
CA CYS A 294 -2.94 -14.93 10.07
C CYS A 294 -2.92 -15.85 11.30
N HIS A 295 -1.73 -16.21 11.81
CA HIS A 295 -1.60 -17.04 13.00
C HIS A 295 -2.21 -16.36 14.24
N ALA A 296 -1.93 -15.07 14.46
CA ALA A 296 -2.55 -14.32 15.56
C ALA A 296 -4.08 -14.26 15.46
N SER A 297 -4.60 -14.07 14.25
CA SER A 297 -6.05 -14.07 13.98
C SER A 297 -6.68 -15.44 14.20
N LEU A 298 -6.01 -16.51 13.77
CA LEU A 298 -6.44 -17.90 13.99
C LEU A 298 -6.51 -18.24 15.48
N GLU A 299 -5.49 -17.86 16.26
CA GLU A 299 -5.48 -18.07 17.72
C GLU A 299 -6.66 -17.35 18.40
N ALA A 300 -6.93 -16.10 18.00
CA ALA A 300 -8.08 -15.35 18.50
C ALA A 300 -9.42 -16.02 18.15
N ILE A 301 -9.57 -16.49 16.91
CA ILE A 301 -10.78 -17.20 16.44
C ILE A 301 -10.97 -18.49 17.24
N GLU A 302 -9.93 -19.29 17.46
CA GLU A 302 -10.03 -20.51 18.26
C GLU A 302 -10.46 -20.22 19.70
N GLY A 303 -9.95 -19.14 20.29
CA GLY A 303 -10.40 -18.68 21.61
C GLY A 303 -11.89 -18.30 21.66
N PHE A 304 -12.46 -17.77 20.58
CA PHE A 304 -13.89 -17.50 20.48
C PHE A 304 -14.70 -18.77 20.19
N ILE A 305 -14.23 -19.68 19.35
CA ILE A 305 -14.89 -20.98 19.13
C ILE A 305 -15.02 -21.73 20.46
N ASP A 306 -13.94 -21.80 21.26
CA ASP A 306 -13.97 -22.43 22.60
C ASP A 306 -14.96 -21.74 23.56
N LEU A 307 -15.07 -20.40 23.49
CA LEU A 307 -16.07 -19.65 24.25
C LEU A 307 -17.51 -20.05 23.87
N PHE A 308 -17.82 -20.13 22.58
CA PHE A 308 -19.16 -20.48 22.11
C PHE A 308 -19.51 -21.94 22.38
N GLU A 309 -18.60 -22.88 22.11
CA GLU A 309 -18.87 -24.30 22.27
C GLU A 309 -18.82 -24.74 23.74
N ARG A 310 -17.75 -24.42 24.47
CA ARG A 310 -17.54 -24.98 25.82
C ARG A 310 -18.19 -24.16 26.93
N LYS A 311 -18.17 -22.83 26.82
CA LYS A 311 -18.71 -21.97 27.90
C LYS A 311 -20.19 -21.64 27.71
N LEU A 312 -20.61 -21.44 26.46
CA LEU A 312 -21.99 -21.06 26.14
C LEU A 312 -22.85 -22.24 25.67
N GLY A 313 -22.24 -23.38 25.33
CA GLY A 313 -22.95 -24.60 24.95
C GLY A 313 -23.66 -24.51 23.59
N VAL A 314 -23.15 -23.69 22.67
CA VAL A 314 -23.72 -23.50 21.33
C VAL A 314 -23.23 -24.61 20.41
N THR A 315 -24.14 -25.25 19.70
CA THR A 315 -23.83 -26.32 18.74
C THR A 315 -23.51 -25.76 17.36
N TYR A 316 -22.53 -26.36 16.67
CA TYR A 316 -22.20 -25.97 15.31
C TYR A 316 -23.19 -26.58 14.31
N MET A 317 -23.93 -25.73 13.59
CA MET A 317 -24.95 -26.11 12.59
C MET A 317 -24.53 -25.83 11.15
N GLY A 318 -23.24 -25.55 10.91
CA GLY A 318 -22.72 -25.16 9.60
C GLY A 318 -22.53 -23.66 9.44
N GLU A 319 -22.13 -23.25 8.23
CA GLU A 319 -21.91 -21.85 7.89
C GLU A 319 -23.21 -21.21 7.40
N LEU A 320 -23.91 -20.57 8.32
CA LEU A 320 -25.19 -19.94 8.07
C LEU A 320 -25.00 -18.46 7.73
N VAL A 321 -25.61 -18.02 6.63
CA VAL A 321 -25.58 -16.61 6.22
C VAL A 321 -26.35 -15.76 7.26
N PRO A 322 -25.83 -14.60 7.68
CA PRO A 322 -26.47 -13.76 8.68
C PRO A 322 -27.81 -13.21 8.21
N VAL A 323 -28.84 -13.37 9.04
CA VAL A 323 -30.19 -12.83 8.83
C VAL A 323 -30.52 -11.84 9.93
N MET A 324 -30.95 -10.64 9.55
CA MET A 324 -31.29 -9.56 10.50
C MET A 324 -32.64 -9.80 11.21
N THR A 325 -32.62 -10.62 12.26
CA THR A 325 -33.81 -10.87 13.11
C THR A 325 -34.19 -9.63 13.94
N PRO A 326 -35.42 -9.56 14.50
CA PRO A 326 -35.81 -8.47 15.38
C PRO A 326 -34.86 -8.29 16.58
N PHE A 327 -34.35 -9.39 17.13
CA PHE A 327 -33.38 -9.37 18.23
C PHE A 327 -32.04 -8.77 17.78
N VAL A 328 -31.52 -9.22 16.63
CA VAL A 328 -30.27 -8.68 16.06
C VAL A 328 -30.40 -7.18 15.81
N ARG A 329 -31.55 -6.71 15.34
CA ARG A 329 -31.81 -5.27 15.12
C ARG A 329 -31.84 -4.46 16.41
N SER A 330 -32.33 -5.02 17.51
CA SER A 330 -32.39 -4.33 18.80
C SER A 330 -31.03 -4.28 19.52
N THR A 331 -30.16 -5.26 19.29
CA THR A 331 -28.89 -5.38 20.01
C THR A 331 -27.73 -4.80 19.20
N ARG A 332 -27.08 -3.75 19.71
CA ARG A 332 -25.98 -3.06 19.01
C ARG A 332 -24.85 -4.01 18.58
N VAL A 333 -24.45 -4.92 19.48
CA VAL A 333 -23.37 -5.89 19.24
C VAL A 333 -23.73 -6.85 18.11
N TYR A 334 -24.88 -7.51 18.20
CA TYR A 334 -25.33 -8.46 17.16
C TYR A 334 -25.50 -7.76 15.81
N ARG A 335 -26.06 -6.54 15.78
CA ARG A 335 -26.19 -5.77 14.54
C ARG A 335 -24.83 -5.50 13.89
N ALA A 336 -23.84 -5.07 14.66
CA ALA A 336 -22.50 -4.79 14.15
C ALA A 336 -21.83 -6.06 13.60
N LEU A 337 -21.89 -7.16 14.36
CA LEU A 337 -21.31 -8.45 13.95
C LEU A 337 -22.01 -9.04 12.73
N PHE A 338 -23.34 -8.99 12.65
CA PHE A 338 -24.09 -9.54 11.52
C PHE A 338 -23.85 -8.74 10.24
N THR A 339 -23.70 -7.41 10.33
CA THR A 339 -23.33 -6.60 9.17
C THR A 339 -21.95 -6.98 8.65
N GLN A 340 -20.93 -7.05 9.52
CA GLN A 340 -19.59 -7.41 9.08
C GLN A 340 -19.48 -8.86 8.61
N LEU A 341 -20.24 -9.79 9.21
CA LEU A 341 -20.32 -11.17 8.72
C LEU A 341 -21.00 -11.25 7.35
N ALA A 342 -22.00 -10.42 7.07
CA ALA A 342 -22.61 -10.36 5.74
C ALA A 342 -21.58 -9.89 4.70
N ASP A 343 -20.77 -8.89 5.06
CA ASP A 343 -19.65 -8.45 4.22
C ASP A 343 -18.64 -9.59 4.03
N TRP A 344 -18.28 -10.33 5.08
CA TRP A 344 -17.42 -11.51 4.98
C TRP A 344 -17.95 -12.58 4.02
N TYR A 345 -19.24 -12.94 4.11
CA TYR A 345 -19.83 -13.94 3.21
C TYR A 345 -20.00 -13.44 1.76
N SER A 346 -19.94 -12.13 1.54
CA SER A 346 -19.87 -11.57 0.18
C SER A 346 -18.47 -11.70 -0.43
N LEU A 347 -17.46 -12.03 0.38
CA LEU A 347 -16.10 -12.26 -0.08
C LEU A 347 -16.00 -13.64 -0.75
N GLY A 348 -15.42 -13.70 -1.96
CA GLY A 348 -15.01 -14.94 -2.61
C GLY A 348 -13.73 -15.55 -2.02
N ALA A 349 -13.28 -16.66 -2.60
CA ALA A 349 -12.11 -17.40 -2.13
C ALA A 349 -10.80 -16.59 -2.31
N PRO A 350 -9.81 -16.72 -1.41
CA PRO A 350 -8.51 -16.10 -1.61
C PRO A 350 -7.79 -16.74 -2.81
N ALA A 351 -7.25 -15.91 -3.71
CA ALA A 351 -6.36 -16.38 -4.75
C ALA A 351 -5.08 -15.56 -4.83
N ILE A 352 -3.96 -16.22 -4.50
CA ILE A 352 -2.62 -15.67 -4.70
C ILE A 352 -2.33 -15.42 -6.20
N GLY A 353 -3.05 -16.09 -7.12
CA GLY A 353 -2.97 -15.84 -8.56
C GLY A 353 -3.26 -14.39 -8.95
N LYS A 354 -4.17 -13.69 -8.24
CA LYS A 354 -4.45 -12.26 -8.42
C LYS A 354 -3.45 -11.35 -7.68
N LEU A 355 -2.68 -11.86 -6.72
CA LEU A 355 -1.54 -11.15 -6.13
C LEU A 355 -0.48 -10.87 -7.23
N GLN A 356 -0.29 -11.78 -8.18
CA GLN A 356 0.51 -11.52 -9.38
C GLN A 356 -0.02 -10.36 -10.24
N PHE A 357 -1.33 -10.08 -10.19
CA PHE A 357 -1.96 -9.02 -10.98
C PHE A 357 -1.93 -7.65 -10.28
N MET A 358 -1.88 -7.64 -8.94
CA MET A 358 -1.96 -6.42 -8.13
C MET A 358 -0.62 -5.90 -7.61
N LEU A 359 0.46 -6.70 -7.63
CA LEU A 359 1.81 -6.24 -7.30
C LEU A 359 2.41 -5.35 -8.41
N LYS A 360 1.65 -4.40 -8.95
CA LYS A 360 2.14 -3.35 -9.86
C LYS A 360 2.99 -2.36 -9.07
N MET A 361 4.12 -2.86 -8.62
CA MET A 361 5.26 -2.06 -8.21
C MET A 361 5.66 -1.24 -9.42
N LYS A 362 5.20 0.01 -9.42
CA LYS A 362 5.70 1.07 -10.30
C LYS A 362 7.23 0.99 -10.22
N SER A 363 7.87 0.83 -11.37
CA SER A 363 9.31 0.68 -11.65
C SER A 363 10.32 0.81 -10.48
N LEU A 364 11.47 0.16 -10.60
CA LEU A 364 12.54 0.27 -9.61
C LEU A 364 12.99 1.71 -9.35
N SER A 365 12.83 2.58 -10.35
CA SER A 365 12.96 4.04 -10.22
C SER A 365 12.00 4.64 -9.18
N LYS A 366 10.73 4.24 -9.13
CA LYS A 366 9.76 4.76 -8.14
C LYS A 366 10.02 4.22 -6.72
N ILE A 367 10.41 2.94 -6.61
CA ILE A 367 10.84 2.36 -5.32
C ILE A 367 12.03 3.14 -4.77
N TYR A 368 13.01 3.42 -5.65
CA TYR A 368 14.20 4.17 -5.28
C TYR A 368 13.92 5.63 -4.93
N GLU A 369 12.94 6.25 -5.58
CA GLU A 369 12.45 7.58 -5.23
C GLU A 369 11.88 7.60 -3.81
N LEU A 370 11.00 6.66 -3.45
CA LEU A 370 10.48 6.54 -2.09
C LEU A 370 11.58 6.22 -1.08
N PHE A 371 12.51 5.33 -1.43
CA PHE A 371 13.70 5.05 -0.63
C PHE A 371 14.50 6.32 -0.33
N THR A 372 14.74 7.14 -1.35
CA THR A 372 15.42 8.44 -1.23
C THR A 372 14.65 9.41 -0.35
N PHE A 373 13.33 9.48 -0.53
CA PHE A 373 12.44 10.34 0.26
C PHE A 373 12.62 10.07 1.75
N TYR A 374 12.49 8.80 2.18
CA TYR A 374 12.61 8.43 3.59
C TYR A 374 14.01 8.62 4.17
N HIS A 375 15.07 8.45 3.38
CA HIS A 375 16.42 8.82 3.81
C HIS A 375 16.59 10.33 4.05
N ILE A 376 15.89 11.19 3.30
CA ILE A 376 15.85 12.63 3.60
C ILE A 376 15.21 12.87 4.98
N PHE A 377 14.12 12.19 5.33
CA PHE A 377 13.46 12.30 6.64
C PHE A 377 14.35 11.84 7.78
N GLU A 378 15.01 10.69 7.62
CA GLU A 378 15.91 10.16 8.64
C GLU A 378 17.07 11.11 8.91
N GLU A 379 17.61 11.76 7.87
CA GLU A 379 18.70 12.71 8.04
C GLU A 379 18.25 13.95 8.81
N PHE A 380 17.07 14.50 8.52
CA PHE A 380 16.53 15.61 9.30
C PHE A 380 16.22 15.21 10.75
N SER A 381 15.64 14.03 10.95
CA SER A 381 15.29 13.52 12.28
C SER A 381 16.54 13.26 13.14
N SER A 382 17.57 12.64 12.56
CA SER A 382 18.84 12.36 13.25
C SER A 382 19.67 13.60 13.54
N THR A 383 19.56 14.64 12.71
CA THR A 383 20.20 15.95 12.96
C THR A 383 19.38 16.85 13.88
N GLY A 384 18.30 16.35 14.51
CA GLY A 384 17.55 17.04 15.55
C GLY A 384 16.56 18.09 15.05
N TRP A 385 16.06 17.95 13.82
CA TRP A 385 14.92 18.72 13.34
C TRP A 385 13.61 18.09 13.81
N LEU A 386 12.65 18.93 14.20
CA LEU A 386 11.34 18.48 14.66
C LEU A 386 10.30 18.71 13.56
N VAL A 387 9.46 17.71 13.30
CA VAL A 387 8.31 17.85 12.41
C VAL A 387 7.26 18.72 13.11
N ILE A 388 6.86 19.81 12.45
CA ILE A 388 5.84 20.75 12.95
C ILE A 388 4.55 20.73 12.15
N ASP A 389 4.60 20.30 10.88
CA ASP A 389 3.44 20.18 10.02
C ASP A 389 3.68 19.12 8.93
N SER A 390 2.62 18.48 8.46
CA SER A 390 2.66 17.44 7.44
C SER A 390 1.34 17.34 6.69
N THR A 391 1.39 17.28 5.36
CA THR A 391 0.21 17.11 4.51
C THR A 391 0.24 15.77 3.79
N ALA A 392 -0.86 15.01 3.91
CA ALA A 392 -1.04 13.75 3.20
C ALA A 392 -1.05 13.95 1.68
N HIS A 393 -0.56 12.96 0.94
CA HIS A 393 -0.55 13.01 -0.51
C HIS A 393 -1.95 12.72 -1.07
N PRO A 394 -2.46 13.53 -2.01
CA PRO A 394 -3.84 13.40 -2.49
C PRO A 394 -4.15 12.03 -3.07
N GLU A 395 -3.19 11.43 -3.78
CA GLU A 395 -3.38 10.11 -4.40
C GLU A 395 -3.00 8.92 -3.52
N TYR A 396 -2.16 9.13 -2.50
CA TYR A 396 -1.67 8.05 -1.63
C TYR A 396 -2.29 8.12 -0.23
N GLY A 397 -3.13 9.11 0.08
CA GLY A 397 -3.75 9.29 1.39
C GLY A 397 -2.74 9.48 2.52
N ASP A 398 -3.14 9.09 3.73
CA ASP A 398 -2.29 9.16 4.93
C ASP A 398 -1.06 8.22 4.87
N PHE A 399 -0.98 7.35 3.85
CA PHE A 399 0.11 6.40 3.68
C PHE A 399 1.41 7.09 3.25
N MET A 400 1.33 8.26 2.63
CA MET A 400 2.50 8.99 2.14
C MET A 400 2.28 10.49 2.27
N THR A 401 3.33 11.19 2.70
CA THR A 401 3.26 12.64 2.93
C THR A 401 3.72 13.39 1.68
N LYS A 402 2.93 14.37 1.22
CA LYS A 402 3.30 15.24 0.09
C LYS A 402 4.22 16.37 0.52
N THR A 403 3.99 16.94 1.70
CA THR A 403 4.82 18.03 2.21
C THR A 403 5.02 17.88 3.70
N VAL A 404 6.26 18.02 4.15
CA VAL A 404 6.61 18.00 5.58
C VAL A 404 7.42 19.23 5.93
N VAL A 405 7.03 19.88 7.02
CA VAL A 405 7.70 21.05 7.54
C VAL A 405 8.45 20.67 8.80
N PHE A 406 9.76 20.90 8.78
CA PHE A 406 10.68 20.73 9.87
C PHE A 406 11.05 22.08 10.47
N SER A 407 11.32 22.12 11.78
CA SER A 407 11.84 23.30 12.46
C SER A 407 13.00 22.97 13.39
N LYS A 408 14.00 23.87 13.42
CA LYS A 408 15.14 23.84 14.32
C LYS A 408 15.68 25.26 14.51
N ASN A 409 15.80 25.74 15.75
CA ASN A 409 16.45 27.01 16.09
C ASN A 409 15.98 28.22 15.24
N SER A 410 14.67 28.37 15.02
CA SER A 410 14.03 29.42 14.18
C SER A 410 14.22 29.26 12.67
N GLU A 411 14.94 28.23 12.22
CA GLU A 411 14.96 27.81 10.82
C GLU A 411 13.75 26.90 10.54
N LYS A 412 13.23 26.97 9.31
CA LYS A 412 12.23 26.03 8.80
C LYS A 412 12.74 25.39 7.52
N ILE A 413 12.52 24.10 7.37
CA ILE A 413 12.75 23.36 6.12
C ILE A 413 11.45 22.70 5.72
N THR A 414 10.96 23.04 4.55
CA THR A 414 9.80 22.38 3.94
C THR A 414 10.31 21.42 2.87
N VAL A 415 10.07 20.13 3.05
CA VAL A 415 10.38 19.07 2.09
C VAL A 415 9.10 18.75 1.32
N GLN A 416 9.13 18.89 -0.01
CA GLN A 416 8.00 18.61 -0.89
C GLN A 416 8.33 17.44 -1.81
N TYR A 417 7.42 16.48 -1.89
CA TYR A 417 7.46 15.32 -2.79
C TYR A 417 6.65 15.58 -4.05
N GLU A 418 7.25 15.35 -5.23
CA GLU A 418 6.68 15.61 -6.56
C GLU A 418 5.92 16.97 -6.65
N PRO A 419 6.50 18.10 -6.20
CA PRO A 419 5.80 19.38 -6.27
C PRO A 419 5.64 19.82 -7.72
N ILE A 420 4.46 20.36 -8.02
CA ILE A 420 4.19 21.01 -9.30
C ILE A 420 4.76 22.43 -9.23
N VAL A 421 5.80 22.69 -10.01
CA VAL A 421 6.39 24.01 -10.20
C VAL A 421 5.70 24.66 -11.40
N GLU A 422 4.67 25.44 -11.10
CA GLU A 422 3.90 26.16 -12.09
C GLU A 422 4.57 27.46 -12.53
N LYS A 423 4.03 28.07 -13.57
CA LYS A 423 4.42 29.41 -14.00
C LYS A 423 3.91 30.47 -13.05
N LEU A 424 4.50 31.65 -13.19
CA LEU A 424 3.98 32.86 -12.55
C LEU A 424 2.51 33.06 -12.93
N ASN A 425 1.65 33.01 -11.91
CA ASN A 425 0.20 33.16 -12.03
C ASN A 425 -0.34 33.99 -10.86
N THR A 426 -1.65 34.20 -10.79
CA THR A 426 -2.29 35.03 -9.75
C THR A 426 -2.15 34.47 -8.33
N ASN A 427 -1.83 33.18 -8.18
CA ASN A 427 -1.67 32.52 -6.90
C ASN A 427 -0.21 32.48 -6.44
N THR A 428 0.76 32.83 -7.30
CA THR A 428 2.19 32.83 -6.97
C THR A 428 2.50 33.88 -5.91
N ARG A 429 3.18 33.46 -4.84
CA ARG A 429 3.54 34.31 -3.70
C ARG A 429 5.03 34.67 -3.74
N HIS A 430 5.38 35.67 -2.95
CA HIS A 430 6.80 36.02 -2.73
C HIS A 430 7.57 34.80 -2.23
N GLY A 431 8.70 34.53 -2.86
CA GLY A 431 9.59 33.44 -2.49
C GLY A 431 9.17 32.09 -3.04
N ASP A 432 8.15 32.00 -3.91
CA ASP A 432 7.77 30.74 -4.57
C ASP A 432 8.72 30.41 -5.74
N LEU A 433 8.93 29.12 -5.97
CA LEU A 433 9.65 28.59 -7.13
C LEU A 433 8.69 28.56 -8.33
N ILE A 434 9.11 29.08 -9.48
CA ILE A 434 8.31 29.18 -10.70
C ILE A 434 9.02 28.58 -11.92
N ASP A 435 8.23 28.06 -12.85
CA ASP A 435 8.67 27.66 -14.19
C ASP A 435 8.85 28.88 -15.10
N VAL A 436 10.02 28.99 -15.71
CA VAL A 436 10.38 30.04 -16.68
C VAL A 436 10.71 29.50 -18.07
N ALA A 437 10.68 28.17 -18.27
CA ALA A 437 11.04 27.52 -19.53
C ALA A 437 9.83 27.31 -20.46
N HIS A 438 8.71 26.80 -19.95
CA HIS A 438 7.61 26.39 -20.83
C HIS A 438 6.80 27.58 -21.35
N ARG A 439 6.24 27.46 -22.57
CA ARG A 439 5.27 28.41 -23.13
C ARG A 439 3.85 28.13 -22.63
N HIS A 440 3.00 29.15 -22.48
CA HIS A 440 1.63 28.98 -21.96
C HIS A 440 0.78 27.97 -22.74
N SER A 441 1.10 27.73 -24.01
CA SER A 441 0.42 26.79 -24.89
C SER A 441 0.95 25.34 -24.81
N ALA A 442 1.89 25.02 -23.91
CA ALA A 442 2.38 23.66 -23.74
C ALA A 442 1.33 22.79 -23.02
N GLU A 443 1.24 21.52 -23.40
CA GLU A 443 0.28 20.54 -22.84
C GLU A 443 0.49 20.29 -21.34
N HIS A 444 1.75 20.34 -20.89
CA HIS A 444 2.15 20.29 -19.47
C HIS A 444 3.06 21.48 -19.14
N PRO A 445 2.52 22.68 -18.85
CA PRO A 445 3.29 23.90 -18.68
C PRO A 445 3.87 24.04 -17.26
N TYR A 446 4.52 23.01 -16.76
CA TYR A 446 5.08 22.95 -15.40
C TYR A 446 6.24 21.95 -15.30
N TRP A 447 7.05 22.07 -14.24
CA TRP A 447 8.04 21.05 -13.87
C TRP A 447 7.58 20.25 -12.65
N THR A 448 8.01 18.99 -12.57
CA THR A 448 7.78 18.10 -11.42
C THR A 448 9.11 17.44 -11.01
N PRO A 449 10.00 18.14 -10.29
CA PRO A 449 11.14 17.50 -9.65
C PRO A 449 10.67 16.47 -8.61
N ASP A 450 11.49 15.45 -8.34
CA ASP A 450 11.13 14.42 -7.35
C ASP A 450 11.05 15.02 -5.93
N PHE A 451 12.02 15.88 -5.57
CA PHE A 451 12.00 16.59 -4.28
C PHE A 451 12.43 18.05 -4.38
N VAL A 452 11.73 18.92 -3.64
CA VAL A 452 12.13 20.30 -3.41
C VAL A 452 12.23 20.56 -1.91
N LEU A 453 13.40 21.00 -1.48
CA LEU A 453 13.67 21.42 -0.11
C LEU A 453 13.70 22.94 -0.10
N LYS A 454 12.70 23.55 0.54
CA LYS A 454 12.63 24.99 0.77
C LYS A 454 13.13 25.30 2.17
N TRP A 455 14.30 25.94 2.27
CA TRP A 455 14.83 26.47 3.51
C TRP A 455 14.36 27.90 3.70
N GLU A 456 13.76 28.18 4.85
CA GLU A 456 13.14 29.47 5.17
C GLU A 456 13.67 30.02 6.49
N THR A 457 14.04 31.28 6.46
CA THR A 457 14.24 32.14 7.64
C THR A 457 13.29 33.33 7.56
N ALA A 458 13.32 34.19 8.58
CA ALA A 458 12.48 35.39 8.60
C ALA A 458 12.69 36.31 7.37
N GLU A 459 13.87 36.26 6.73
CA GLU A 459 14.24 37.20 5.66
C GLU A 459 14.55 36.53 4.32
N GLN A 460 14.84 35.23 4.27
CA GLN A 460 15.32 34.57 3.05
C GLN A 460 14.66 33.22 2.79
N HIS A 461 14.46 32.93 1.50
CA HIS A 461 13.96 31.66 0.98
C HIS A 461 14.98 31.05 0.04
N ARG A 462 15.29 29.76 0.24
CA ARG A 462 16.28 29.05 -0.56
C ARG A 462 15.85 27.66 -0.91
N TYR A 463 16.36 27.21 -2.04
CA TYR A 463 15.90 25.99 -2.68
C TYR A 463 17.05 25.03 -2.93
N VAL A 464 16.82 23.78 -2.57
CA VAL A 464 17.62 22.62 -3.00
C VAL A 464 16.66 21.70 -3.75
N ILE A 465 16.97 21.41 -5.01
CA ILE A 465 16.16 20.56 -5.87
C ILE A 465 16.90 19.23 -6.02
N LEU A 466 16.23 18.13 -5.69
CA LEU A 466 16.78 16.78 -5.78
C LEU A 466 15.94 15.94 -6.74
N ASP A 467 16.61 15.09 -7.50
CA ASP A 467 15.98 14.24 -8.52
C ASP A 467 16.57 12.83 -8.40
N ALA A 468 15.78 11.87 -7.95
CA ALA A 468 16.18 10.48 -7.76
C ALA A 468 16.31 9.77 -9.12
N LYS A 469 17.42 9.03 -9.28
CA LYS A 469 17.71 8.25 -10.47
C LYS A 469 18.25 6.89 -10.09
N TYR A 470 17.51 5.84 -10.37
CA TYR A 470 18.01 4.47 -10.23
C TYR A 470 18.99 4.16 -11.37
N SER A 471 20.19 4.72 -11.28
CA SER A 471 21.18 4.69 -12.36
C SER A 471 22.61 4.71 -11.83
N THR A 472 23.56 4.44 -12.71
CA THR A 472 24.99 4.46 -12.38
C THR A 472 25.54 5.88 -12.36
N ALA A 473 26.63 6.08 -11.61
CA ALA A 473 27.35 7.35 -11.59
C ALA A 473 27.75 7.85 -13.00
N ASN A 474 28.15 6.95 -13.89
CA ASN A 474 28.52 7.31 -15.26
C ASN A 474 27.32 7.79 -16.08
N SER A 475 26.20 7.07 -16.02
CA SER A 475 24.95 7.48 -16.69
C SER A 475 24.44 8.82 -16.14
N VAL A 476 24.54 9.01 -14.83
CA VAL A 476 24.15 10.26 -14.16
C VAL A 476 25.02 11.42 -14.62
N ARG A 477 26.34 11.23 -14.68
CA ARG A 477 27.29 12.23 -15.18
C ARG A 477 26.99 12.63 -16.62
N GLN A 478 26.73 11.66 -17.48
CA GLN A 478 26.57 11.89 -18.91
C GLN A 478 25.20 12.44 -19.30
N TYR A 479 24.13 11.98 -18.63
CA TYR A 479 22.74 12.25 -19.06
C TYR A 479 21.92 12.99 -18.00
N ALA A 480 21.93 12.55 -16.74
CA ALA A 480 21.07 13.13 -15.72
C ALA A 480 21.50 14.54 -15.30
N ILE A 481 22.80 14.77 -15.04
CA ILE A 481 23.31 16.08 -14.62
C ILE A 481 23.05 17.17 -15.68
N PRO A 482 23.30 16.95 -16.99
CA PRO A 482 22.91 17.91 -18.02
C PRO A 482 21.39 18.16 -18.06
N ALA A 483 20.58 17.10 -17.89
CA ALA A 483 19.13 17.21 -17.93
C ALA A 483 18.57 18.03 -16.75
N ILE A 484 18.95 17.72 -15.51
CA ILE A 484 18.48 18.46 -14.32
C ILE A 484 18.97 19.91 -14.32
N TYR A 485 20.15 20.16 -14.89
CA TYR A 485 20.68 21.50 -15.06
C TYR A 485 19.77 22.34 -15.96
N SER A 486 19.41 21.81 -17.14
CA SER A 486 18.52 22.50 -18.07
C SER A 486 17.10 22.62 -17.51
N LYS A 487 16.54 21.56 -16.94
CA LYS A 487 15.18 21.54 -16.41
C LYS A 487 14.99 22.45 -15.19
N TYR A 488 15.85 22.30 -14.18
CA TYR A 488 15.58 22.88 -12.86
C TYR A 488 16.44 24.08 -12.54
N TYR A 489 17.66 24.20 -13.06
CA TYR A 489 18.44 25.43 -12.83
C TYR A 489 18.11 26.51 -13.86
N GLU A 490 18.19 26.19 -15.16
CA GLU A 490 17.86 27.15 -16.23
C GLU A 490 16.36 27.35 -16.38
N GLY A 491 15.57 26.30 -16.16
CA GLY A 491 14.12 26.31 -16.35
C GLY A 491 13.29 26.75 -15.16
N THR A 492 13.89 27.03 -14.00
CA THR A 492 13.17 27.56 -12.83
C THR A 492 13.85 28.79 -12.21
N ALA A 493 13.06 29.60 -11.51
CA ALA A 493 13.53 30.76 -10.78
C ALA A 493 12.66 30.99 -9.54
N VAL A 494 13.18 31.75 -8.56
CA VAL A 494 12.41 32.15 -7.38
C VAL A 494 11.82 33.53 -7.60
N PHE A 495 10.50 33.66 -7.42
CA PHE A 495 9.79 34.92 -7.64
C PHE A 495 9.93 35.87 -6.44
N ASP A 496 10.50 37.05 -6.70
CA ASP A 496 10.54 38.14 -5.73
C ASP A 496 9.41 39.13 -6.00
N ALA A 497 8.27 38.92 -5.34
CA ALA A 497 7.12 39.82 -5.46
C ALA A 497 7.39 41.25 -4.95
N ARG A 498 8.41 41.47 -4.10
CA ARG A 498 8.71 42.80 -3.54
C ARG A 498 9.38 43.69 -4.59
N ASN A 499 10.25 43.09 -5.39
CA ASN A 499 11.03 43.78 -6.41
C ASN A 499 10.55 43.51 -7.84
N GLY A 500 9.62 42.57 -8.04
CA GLY A 500 9.01 42.27 -9.33
C GLY A 500 9.91 41.52 -10.32
N PHE A 501 10.92 40.79 -9.83
CA PHE A 501 11.80 39.96 -10.66
C PHE A 501 11.81 38.51 -10.21
N ALA A 502 12.26 37.60 -11.09
CA ALA A 502 12.55 36.22 -10.73
C ALA A 502 14.05 35.96 -10.83
N SER A 503 14.62 35.21 -9.89
CA SER A 503 16.06 34.92 -9.86
C SER A 503 16.35 33.49 -9.43
N SER A 504 17.29 32.86 -10.12
CA SER A 504 17.82 31.53 -9.77
C SER A 504 18.89 31.60 -8.66
N ALA A 505 19.27 32.80 -8.18
CA ALA A 505 20.29 32.96 -7.13
C ALA A 505 19.91 32.33 -5.78
N ASN A 506 18.61 32.16 -5.54
CA ASN A 506 18.09 31.50 -4.35
C ASN A 506 18.09 29.96 -4.46
N ILE A 507 18.43 29.42 -5.63
CA ILE A 507 18.61 27.97 -5.84
C ILE A 507 20.05 27.64 -5.49
N VAL A 508 20.25 26.98 -4.34
CA VAL A 508 21.59 26.67 -3.81
C VAL A 508 22.15 25.42 -4.46
N ALA A 509 21.30 24.42 -4.76
CA ALA A 509 21.75 23.18 -5.36
C ALA A 509 20.66 22.52 -6.22
N VAL A 510 21.11 21.86 -7.29
CA VAL A 510 20.31 20.98 -8.15
C VAL A 510 21.09 19.67 -8.32
N VAL A 511 20.63 18.59 -7.69
CA VAL A 511 21.44 17.37 -7.55
C VAL A 511 20.64 16.11 -7.92
N ALA A 512 21.23 15.26 -8.76
CA ALA A 512 20.73 13.91 -8.99
C ALA A 512 21.15 12.97 -7.85
N VAL A 513 20.22 12.25 -7.25
CA VAL A 513 20.51 11.22 -6.24
C VAL A 513 20.55 9.87 -6.94
N TYR A 514 21.66 9.14 -6.89
CA TYR A 514 21.85 7.92 -7.71
C TYR A 514 22.20 6.66 -6.91
N ALA A 515 21.82 5.50 -7.46
CA ALA A 515 21.72 4.22 -6.73
C ALA A 515 22.81 3.17 -7.03
N LEU A 516 23.44 3.19 -8.21
CA LEU A 516 24.22 2.03 -8.72
C LEU A 516 25.73 2.32 -8.81
N GLU A 517 26.46 2.31 -7.69
CA GLU A 517 27.92 2.42 -7.66
C GLU A 517 28.58 1.49 -6.63
N TRP A 518 29.28 0.46 -7.11
CA TRP A 518 29.70 -0.70 -6.29
C TRP A 518 31.00 -0.53 -5.52
N ASN A 519 31.93 0.33 -5.98
CA ASN A 519 33.31 0.27 -5.50
C ASN A 519 33.80 1.50 -4.73
N ASN A 520 33.27 2.70 -4.99
CA ASN A 520 33.61 3.91 -4.22
C ASN A 520 32.68 5.07 -4.62
N PRO A 521 31.50 5.24 -3.98
CA PRO A 521 30.59 6.30 -4.36
C PRO A 521 31.26 7.66 -4.12
N ASN A 522 31.25 8.51 -5.15
CA ASN A 522 31.86 9.84 -5.09
C ASN A 522 30.87 10.92 -5.50
N TYR A 523 30.93 12.07 -4.84
CA TYR A 523 30.16 13.23 -5.30
C TYR A 523 30.61 13.62 -6.71
N ILE A 524 29.65 13.68 -7.64
CA ILE A 524 29.89 14.06 -9.03
C ILE A 524 29.59 15.55 -9.14
N SER A 525 30.59 16.38 -9.36
CA SER A 525 30.37 17.81 -9.61
C SER A 525 30.28 18.06 -11.11
N LYS A 526 29.34 18.92 -11.55
CA LYS A 526 29.40 19.53 -12.89
C LYS A 526 30.66 20.38 -13.06
N TRP A 527 31.15 20.95 -11.96
CA TRP A 527 32.36 21.76 -11.89
C TRP A 527 33.49 20.97 -11.21
N GLU A 528 34.32 20.28 -11.99
CA GLU A 528 35.30 19.30 -11.47
C GLU A 528 36.18 19.85 -10.32
N SER A 529 36.61 21.12 -10.40
CA SER A 529 37.46 21.76 -9.40
C SER A 529 36.72 22.57 -8.32
N GLN A 530 35.41 22.77 -8.48
CA GLN A 530 34.60 23.69 -7.63
C GLN A 530 33.35 23.01 -7.04
N GLY A 531 33.42 21.72 -6.77
CA GLY A 531 32.34 20.97 -6.11
C GLY A 531 32.09 21.41 -4.66
N ILE A 532 31.05 20.86 -4.03
CA ILE A 532 30.61 21.25 -2.67
C ILE A 532 31.67 21.06 -1.58
N PHE A 533 32.62 20.15 -1.79
CA PHE A 533 33.72 19.87 -0.87
C PHE A 533 35.01 20.63 -1.20
N SER A 534 35.02 21.42 -2.27
CA SER A 534 36.18 22.26 -2.61
C SER A 534 36.34 23.43 -1.63
N ASN A 535 37.54 24.01 -1.58
CA ASN A 535 37.83 25.20 -0.78
C ASN A 535 36.98 26.40 -1.19
N VAL A 536 36.66 26.50 -2.49
CA VAL A 536 35.83 27.57 -3.07
C VAL A 536 34.69 26.92 -3.87
N PRO A 537 33.61 26.48 -3.19
CA PRO A 537 32.49 25.82 -3.84
C PRO A 537 31.74 26.81 -4.73
N ARG A 538 31.38 26.36 -5.94
CA ARG A 538 30.56 27.15 -6.86
C ARG A 538 29.07 26.90 -6.60
N ILE A 539 28.31 27.98 -6.53
CA ILE A 539 26.86 27.99 -6.34
C ILE A 539 26.18 28.48 -7.64
N PRO A 540 25.08 27.84 -8.09
CA PRO A 540 24.48 26.63 -7.53
C PRO A 540 25.40 25.41 -7.60
N ALA A 541 25.32 24.56 -6.58
CA ALA A 541 25.94 23.26 -6.61
C ALA A 541 25.14 22.35 -7.54
N ILE A 542 25.72 22.01 -8.70
CA ILE A 542 25.09 21.12 -9.68
C ILE A 542 25.90 19.84 -9.74
N GLY A 543 25.26 18.70 -9.52
CA GLY A 543 25.98 17.45 -9.41
C GLY A 543 25.14 16.20 -9.22
N GLY A 544 25.81 15.13 -8.79
CA GLY A 544 25.21 13.88 -8.38
C GLY A 544 25.73 13.46 -7.01
N MET A 545 24.85 12.92 -6.16
CA MET A 545 25.20 12.30 -4.88
C MET A 545 24.71 10.86 -4.83
N GLY A 546 25.56 9.95 -4.36
CA GLY A 546 25.22 8.53 -4.26
C GLY A 546 24.47 8.19 -2.98
N LEU A 547 23.35 7.49 -3.11
CA LEU A 547 22.60 6.87 -2.01
C LEU A 547 22.44 5.37 -2.33
N MET A 548 23.30 4.54 -1.74
CA MET A 548 23.31 3.09 -1.99
C MET A 548 22.47 2.39 -0.93
N THR A 549 21.88 1.24 -1.27
CA THR A 549 21.08 0.43 -0.32
C THR A 549 21.87 -0.04 0.89
N ASP A 550 23.18 -0.27 0.73
CA ASP A 550 24.07 -0.74 1.80
C ASP A 550 24.91 0.39 2.43
N ASN A 551 24.86 1.62 1.88
CA ASN A 551 25.70 2.73 2.33
C ASN A 551 25.09 4.09 1.95
N ASP A 552 24.66 4.83 2.97
CA ASP A 552 24.09 6.17 2.84
C ASP A 552 25.06 7.28 3.30
N ALA A 553 26.28 6.96 3.72
CA ALA A 553 27.20 7.93 4.34
C ALA A 553 27.59 9.07 3.39
N LEU A 554 27.76 8.78 2.09
CA LEU A 554 28.02 9.82 1.09
C LEU A 554 26.81 10.76 0.96
N PHE A 555 25.60 10.21 0.86
CA PHE A 555 24.36 10.97 0.78
C PHE A 555 24.24 11.93 1.97
N ARG A 556 24.33 11.40 3.20
CA ARG A 556 24.27 12.21 4.43
C ARG A 556 25.32 13.32 4.44
N ARG A 557 26.57 13.00 4.08
CA ARG A 557 27.66 13.97 4.03
C ARG A 557 27.42 15.07 2.99
N CYS A 558 26.90 14.72 1.81
CA CYS A 558 26.59 15.69 0.75
C CYS A 558 25.41 16.58 1.14
N LEU A 559 24.32 15.99 1.64
CA LEU A 559 23.13 16.72 2.06
C LEU A 559 23.46 17.71 3.18
N ASN A 560 24.17 17.28 4.22
CA ASN A 560 24.63 18.17 5.28
C ASN A 560 25.51 19.30 4.76
N ARG A 561 26.44 19.00 3.85
CA ARG A 561 27.30 20.03 3.26
C ARG A 561 26.50 21.06 2.45
N ILE A 562 25.48 20.64 1.71
CA ILE A 562 24.59 21.53 0.96
C ILE A 562 23.77 22.41 1.92
N LEU A 563 23.27 21.83 3.02
CA LEU A 563 22.55 22.58 4.06
C LEU A 563 23.47 23.60 4.74
N ASP A 564 24.72 23.25 5.03
CA ASP A 564 25.71 24.18 5.59
C ASP A 564 26.01 25.34 4.62
N LEU A 565 26.17 25.06 3.33
CA LEU A 565 26.31 26.11 2.30
C LEU A 565 25.07 27.00 2.23
N THR A 566 23.89 26.41 2.36
CA THR A 566 22.61 27.13 2.44
C THR A 566 22.55 28.04 3.66
N ARG A 567 23.12 27.66 4.80
CA ARG A 567 23.23 28.54 5.98
C ARG A 567 24.26 29.65 5.79
N ILE A 568 25.46 29.33 5.29
CA ILE A 568 26.56 30.30 5.10
C ILE A 568 26.10 31.45 4.21
N LEU A 569 25.49 31.11 3.08
CA LEU A 569 25.01 32.11 2.14
C LEU A 569 23.95 33.03 2.82
N ALA A 570 23.24 32.55 3.86
CA ALA A 570 22.03 33.21 4.40
C ALA A 570 22.40 34.23 5.46
N GLN A 571 23.64 34.20 5.93
CA GLN A 571 24.17 35.21 6.82
C GLN A 571 24.29 36.53 6.05
N PRO A 572 23.79 37.65 6.62
CA PRO A 572 23.98 38.96 6.01
C PRO A 572 25.48 39.24 5.87
N SER A 573 25.90 39.73 4.71
CA SER A 573 27.28 40.12 4.47
C SER A 573 27.70 41.21 5.46
N LEU A 574 28.74 40.93 6.25
CA LEU A 574 29.30 41.82 7.28
C LEU A 574 29.86 43.15 6.73
N GLU A 575 29.88 43.36 5.41
CA GLU A 575 30.50 44.52 4.77
C GLU A 575 29.61 45.79 4.74
N GLY A 576 28.35 45.70 5.17
CA GLY A 576 27.42 46.85 5.15
C GLY A 576 27.52 47.84 6.32
N GLN A 577 28.30 47.56 7.38
CA GLN A 577 28.31 48.38 8.61
C GLN A 577 29.50 49.35 8.76
N VAL A 578 30.41 49.45 7.78
CA VAL A 578 31.63 50.29 7.93
C VAL A 578 31.54 51.65 7.21
N GLN A 579 30.52 51.94 6.40
CA GLN A 579 30.47 53.20 5.62
C GLN A 579 29.60 54.35 6.19
N SER A 580 29.00 54.21 7.37
CA SER A 580 28.17 55.26 7.99
C SER A 580 28.78 55.90 9.25
N SER A 581 30.10 55.83 9.43
CA SER A 581 30.81 56.48 10.54
C SER A 581 32.05 57.28 10.11
N THR A 582 31.92 58.08 9.05
CA THR A 582 32.82 59.23 8.83
C THR A 582 32.10 60.27 8.00
N LEU A 583 31.35 61.16 8.67
CA LEU A 583 31.00 62.52 8.24
C LEU A 583 30.42 63.22 9.48
N VAL A 584 31.31 63.83 10.28
CA VAL A 584 31.03 64.97 11.18
C VAL A 584 32.02 66.05 10.81
#